data_AF-A0A077ZZ72-F1
#
_entry.id   AF-A0A077ZZ72-F1
#
_cell.length_a   1.000
_cell.length_b   1.000
_cell.length_c   1.000
_cell.angle_alpha   90.00
_cell.angle_beta   90.00
_cell.angle_gamma   90.00
#
_symmetry.space_group_name_H-M   'P 1'
#
loop_
_entity.id
_entity.type
_entity.pdbx_description
1 polymer ?
#
loop_
_entity_poly.entity_id
_entity_poly.type
_entity_poly.pdbx_seq_one_letter_code
_entity_poly.pdbx_strand_id
1 'polypeptide(L)'
;MANRGNQFINQLFRDIDNAQNRQRFSEIRTNWRPIAKHLVVQTIVTAGLIYLIREISNTNVQTKASINEKEWTQSTLGLILAFVIITWLIQLFMICTNANGFQTKSLILIVYLFLHGIYESFEHFLKGFFLNAQLQGEDSVIESKLIHYVRMTILFIIVIIGFFMLLLIILAFLITRGYQFGNSSSSFANHDDKLNRLRKVPYSELFFEEGRDCPVCLSSFQASETVIELKCSKFHIFHENCLKSWLKSGKDTCPICRKRIEV
;
A
#
# COMPACT_ATOMS: atom_id res chain seq x y z
N MET A 1 16.18 -31.96 38.28
CA MET A 1 16.36 -31.13 37.07
C MET A 1 15.06 -30.83 36.33
N ALA A 2 14.06 -31.74 36.32
CA ALA A 2 12.75 -31.52 35.66
C ALA A 2 11.95 -30.29 36.13
N ASN A 3 12.07 -29.88 37.40
CA ASN A 3 11.28 -28.77 37.97
C ASN A 3 11.68 -27.38 37.43
N ARG A 4 12.95 -27.16 37.06
CA ARG A 4 13.38 -25.88 36.46
C ARG A 4 12.90 -25.71 35.02
N GLY A 5 12.87 -26.80 34.25
CA GLY A 5 12.36 -26.81 32.87
C GLY A 5 10.88 -26.45 32.81
N ASN A 6 10.07 -27.05 33.69
CA ASN A 6 8.64 -26.73 33.76
C ASN A 6 8.37 -25.29 34.23
N GLN A 7 9.17 -24.75 35.16
CA GLN A 7 9.03 -23.35 35.56
C GLN A 7 9.39 -22.38 34.44
N PHE A 8 10.44 -22.65 33.67
CA PHE A 8 10.83 -21.84 32.52
C PHE A 8 9.75 -21.85 31.43
N ILE A 9 9.22 -23.03 31.08
CA ILE A 9 8.14 -23.17 30.09
C ILE A 9 6.87 -22.42 30.56
N ASN A 10 6.50 -22.55 31.83
CA ASN A 10 5.34 -21.84 32.38
C ASN A 10 5.55 -20.32 32.45
N GLN A 11 6.78 -19.85 32.68
CA GLN A 11 7.13 -18.43 32.59
C GLN A 11 6.95 -17.93 31.15
N LEU A 12 7.48 -18.69 30.19
CA LEU A 12 7.44 -18.36 28.76
C LEU A 12 6.02 -18.34 28.22
N PHE A 13 5.16 -19.27 28.66
CA PHE A 13 3.73 -19.25 28.33
C PHE A 13 3.01 -18.02 28.90
N ARG A 14 3.34 -17.59 30.12
CA ARG A 14 2.76 -16.37 30.72
C ARG A 14 3.22 -15.10 30.01
N ASP A 15 4.48 -15.07 29.56
CA ASP A 15 5.04 -13.94 28.83
C ASP A 15 4.47 -13.85 27.41
N ILE A 16 4.22 -15.00 26.76
CA ILE A 16 3.51 -15.07 25.48
C ILE A 16 2.05 -14.66 25.67
N ASP A 17 1.37 -15.19 26.68
CA ASP A 17 -0.03 -14.90 27.00
C ASP A 17 -0.16 -13.69 27.96
N ASN A 18 0.52 -12.60 27.62
CA ASN A 18 0.36 -11.33 28.30
C ASN A 18 -0.73 -10.48 27.60
N ALA A 19 -1.29 -9.50 28.32
CA ALA A 19 -2.40 -8.68 27.82
C ALA A 19 -2.05 -7.90 26.54
N GLN A 20 -0.79 -7.47 26.40
CA GLN A 20 -0.30 -6.73 25.25
C GLN A 20 -0.21 -7.62 23.99
N ASN A 21 0.24 -8.86 24.14
CA ASN A 21 0.28 -9.86 23.09
C ASN A 21 -1.14 -10.31 22.71
N ARG A 22 -2.04 -10.53 23.68
CA ARG A 22 -3.46 -10.80 23.40
C ARG A 22 -4.12 -9.70 22.58
N GLN A 23 -3.82 -8.44 22.89
CA GLN A 23 -4.34 -7.30 22.14
C GLN A 23 -3.76 -7.25 20.71
N ARG A 24 -2.43 -7.43 20.56
CA ARG A 24 -1.77 -7.58 19.24
C ARG A 24 -2.35 -8.73 18.41
N PHE A 25 -2.52 -9.91 19.01
CA PHE A 25 -3.08 -11.07 18.32
C PHE A 25 -4.56 -10.85 17.94
N SER A 26 -5.32 -10.10 18.75
CA SER A 26 -6.70 -9.74 18.42
C SER A 26 -6.78 -8.78 17.23
N GLU A 27 -5.90 -7.77 17.16
CA GLU A 27 -5.81 -6.82 16.04
C GLU A 27 -5.39 -7.52 14.74
N ILE A 28 -4.39 -8.42 14.81
CA ILE A 28 -3.99 -9.26 13.68
C ILE A 28 -5.17 -10.13 13.24
N ARG A 29 -5.87 -10.79 14.16
CA ARG A 29 -7.01 -11.67 13.86
C ARG A 29 -8.18 -10.92 13.22
N THR A 30 -8.48 -9.69 13.66
CA THR A 30 -9.56 -8.87 13.06
C THR A 30 -9.21 -8.41 11.65
N ASN A 31 -7.94 -8.10 11.39
CA ASN A 31 -7.46 -7.67 10.06
C ASN A 31 -7.11 -8.85 9.14
N TRP A 32 -7.03 -10.09 9.66
CA TRP A 32 -6.60 -11.27 8.90
C TRP A 32 -7.59 -11.72 7.83
N ARG A 33 -8.90 -11.62 8.08
CA ARG A 33 -9.93 -12.12 7.14
C ARG A 33 -9.86 -11.51 5.74
N PRO A 34 -9.76 -10.17 5.56
CA PRO A 34 -9.60 -9.59 4.23
C PRO A 34 -8.25 -9.91 3.59
N ILE A 35 -7.17 -9.99 4.40
CA ILE A 35 -5.81 -10.35 3.94
C ILE A 35 -5.79 -11.79 3.41
N ALA A 36 -6.36 -12.73 4.15
CA ALA A 36 -6.45 -14.14 3.77
C ALA A 36 -7.25 -14.33 2.47
N LYS A 37 -8.36 -13.60 2.29
CA LYS A 37 -9.13 -13.62 1.03
C LYS A 37 -8.28 -13.12 -0.14
N HIS A 38 -7.53 -12.03 0.01
CA HIS A 38 -6.65 -11.52 -1.04
C HIS A 38 -5.53 -12.51 -1.40
N LEU A 39 -4.92 -13.15 -0.41
CA LEU A 39 -3.89 -14.18 -0.60
C LEU A 39 -4.42 -15.40 -1.37
N VAL A 40 -5.64 -15.84 -1.07
CA VAL A 40 -6.30 -16.96 -1.77
C VAL A 40 -6.58 -16.60 -3.23
N VAL A 41 -7.09 -15.39 -3.50
CA VAL A 41 -7.34 -14.97 -4.89
C VAL A 41 -6.03 -14.87 -5.68
N GLN A 42 -4.98 -14.29 -5.11
CA GLN A 42 -3.67 -14.14 -5.76
C GLN A 42 -3.04 -15.50 -6.09
N THR A 43 -3.14 -16.47 -5.18
CA THR A 43 -2.62 -17.83 -5.41
C THR A 43 -3.39 -18.60 -6.48
N ILE A 44 -4.71 -18.42 -6.57
CA ILE A 44 -5.53 -19.01 -7.65
C ILE A 44 -5.14 -18.39 -9.00
N VAL A 45 -4.97 -17.07 -9.05
CA VAL A 45 -4.60 -16.35 -10.29
C VAL A 45 -3.21 -16.76 -10.79
N THR A 46 -2.21 -16.85 -9.91
CA THR A 46 -0.87 -17.31 -10.31
C THR A 46 -0.87 -18.76 -10.79
N ALA A 47 -1.57 -19.65 -10.09
CA ALA A 47 -1.72 -21.05 -10.52
C ALA A 47 -2.41 -21.16 -11.89
N GLY A 48 -3.46 -20.37 -12.11
CA GLY A 48 -4.17 -20.31 -13.40
C GLY A 48 -3.28 -19.83 -14.54
N LEU A 49 -2.48 -18.78 -14.32
CA LEU A 49 -1.52 -18.29 -15.32
C LEU A 49 -0.43 -19.31 -15.63
N ILE A 50 0.14 -19.97 -14.62
CA ILE A 50 1.13 -21.04 -14.82
C ILE A 50 0.54 -22.20 -15.63
N TYR A 51 -0.68 -22.61 -15.30
CA TYR A 51 -1.39 -23.65 -16.04
C TYR A 51 -1.60 -23.24 -17.51
N LEU A 52 -2.06 -22.01 -17.75
CA LEU A 52 -2.33 -21.52 -19.10
C LEU A 52 -1.05 -21.41 -19.95
N ILE A 53 0.05 -20.92 -19.35
CA ILE A 53 1.38 -20.90 -20.01
C ILE A 53 1.82 -22.31 -20.38
N ARG A 54 1.65 -23.27 -19.47
CA ARG A 54 2.00 -24.68 -19.70
C ARG A 54 1.14 -25.28 -20.82
N GLU A 55 -0.16 -25.03 -20.81
CA GLU A 55 -1.08 -25.52 -21.82
C GLU A 55 -0.72 -24.99 -23.21
N ILE A 56 -0.49 -23.67 -23.32
CA ILE A 56 -0.04 -23.05 -24.56
C ILE A 56 1.32 -23.61 -24.99
N SER A 57 2.25 -23.84 -24.05
CA SER A 57 3.54 -24.47 -24.34
C SER A 57 3.40 -25.84 -24.99
N ASN A 58 2.39 -26.61 -24.60
CA ASN A 58 2.15 -27.95 -25.11
C ASN A 58 1.34 -27.99 -26.41
N THR A 59 0.66 -26.88 -26.78
CA THR A 59 -0.04 -26.83 -28.07
C THR A 59 0.93 -26.96 -29.23
N ASN A 60 0.64 -27.90 -30.15
CA ASN A 60 1.48 -28.15 -31.31
C ASN A 60 0.99 -27.30 -32.48
N VAL A 61 1.85 -26.40 -32.96
CA VAL A 61 1.55 -25.42 -34.01
C VAL A 61 2.52 -25.62 -35.16
N GLN A 62 1.99 -25.62 -36.39
CA GLN A 62 2.78 -26.02 -37.57
C GLN A 62 3.12 -24.86 -38.51
N THR A 63 2.35 -23.77 -38.51
CA THR A 63 2.64 -22.63 -39.39
C THR A 63 3.55 -21.63 -38.69
N LYS A 64 4.46 -20.99 -39.45
CA LYS A 64 5.38 -19.97 -38.91
C LYS A 64 4.64 -18.82 -38.21
N ALA A 65 3.48 -18.42 -38.74
CA ALA A 65 2.62 -17.43 -38.10
C ALA A 65 2.07 -17.93 -36.74
N SER A 66 1.60 -19.18 -36.67
CA SER A 66 1.09 -19.77 -35.42
C SER A 66 2.19 -20.02 -34.38
N ILE A 67 3.43 -20.29 -34.80
CA ILE A 67 4.60 -20.40 -33.91
C ILE A 67 4.90 -19.02 -33.30
N ASN A 68 4.96 -17.96 -34.11
CA ASN A 68 5.16 -16.61 -33.62
C ASN A 68 4.04 -16.17 -32.67
N GLU A 69 2.78 -16.44 -32.99
CA GLU A 69 1.66 -16.14 -32.10
C GLU A 69 1.77 -16.87 -30.76
N LYS A 70 2.18 -18.14 -30.78
CA LYS A 70 2.41 -18.93 -29.57
C LYS A 70 3.53 -18.32 -28.72
N GLU A 71 4.69 -18.04 -29.29
CA GLU A 71 5.83 -17.45 -28.57
C GLU A 71 5.48 -16.08 -27.96
N TRP A 72 4.73 -15.25 -28.69
CA TRP A 72 4.29 -13.95 -28.19
C TRP A 72 3.30 -14.11 -27.04
N THR A 73 2.30 -14.98 -27.19
CA THR A 73 1.31 -15.23 -26.15
C THR A 73 1.98 -15.76 -24.88
N GLN A 74 2.96 -16.65 -25.01
CA GLN A 74 3.75 -17.15 -23.88
C GLN A 74 4.56 -16.04 -23.19
N SER A 75 5.20 -15.16 -23.98
CA SER A 75 5.96 -14.02 -23.45
C SER A 75 5.06 -13.05 -22.69
N THR A 76 3.90 -12.70 -23.25
CA THR A 76 2.93 -11.81 -22.61
C THR A 76 2.38 -12.41 -21.31
N LEU A 77 2.01 -13.70 -21.30
CA LEU A 77 1.55 -14.37 -20.09
C LEU A 77 2.65 -14.49 -19.03
N GLY A 78 3.89 -14.71 -19.44
CA GLY A 78 5.06 -14.71 -18.55
C GLY A 78 5.26 -13.37 -17.85
N LEU A 79 5.12 -12.26 -18.58
CA LEU A 79 5.19 -10.91 -18.01
C LEU A 79 4.04 -10.65 -17.03
N ILE A 80 2.81 -11.06 -17.38
CA ILE A 80 1.65 -10.96 -16.48
C ILE A 80 1.89 -11.77 -15.20
N LEU A 81 2.42 -12.99 -15.31
CA LEU A 81 2.76 -13.83 -14.15
C LEU A 81 3.83 -13.16 -13.27
N ALA A 82 4.90 -12.62 -13.87
CA ALA A 82 5.94 -11.90 -13.15
C ALA A 82 5.38 -10.69 -12.39
N PHE A 83 4.48 -9.93 -13.03
CA PHE A 83 3.77 -8.82 -12.39
C PHE A 83 2.98 -9.27 -11.17
N VAL A 84 2.15 -10.31 -11.30
CA VAL A 84 1.34 -10.84 -10.19
C VAL A 84 2.25 -11.27 -9.04
N ILE A 85 3.35 -11.99 -9.32
CA ILE A 85 4.32 -12.41 -8.29
C ILE A 85 4.97 -11.21 -7.58
N ILE A 86 5.42 -10.19 -8.32
CA ILE A 86 6.04 -8.99 -7.72
C ILE A 86 5.05 -8.27 -6.82
N THR A 87 3.81 -8.06 -7.27
CA THR A 87 2.79 -7.41 -6.43
C THR A 87 2.49 -8.21 -5.17
N TRP A 88 2.49 -9.54 -5.27
CA TRP A 88 2.30 -10.44 -4.15
C TRP A 88 3.46 -10.36 -3.13
N LEU A 89 4.71 -10.35 -3.59
CA LEU A 89 5.90 -10.20 -2.73
C LEU A 89 5.88 -8.87 -1.97
N ILE A 90 5.44 -7.79 -2.62
CA ILE A 90 5.35 -6.46 -2.01
C ILE A 90 4.24 -6.42 -0.96
N GLN A 91 3.08 -7.02 -1.27
CA GLN A 91 2.00 -7.14 -0.29
C GLN A 91 2.45 -7.95 0.95
N LEU A 92 3.14 -9.07 0.74
CA LEU A 92 3.72 -9.86 1.83
C LEU A 92 4.73 -9.07 2.65
N PHE A 93 5.63 -8.33 2.00
CA PHE A 93 6.60 -7.47 2.68
C PHE A 93 5.92 -6.37 3.53
N MET A 94 4.89 -5.74 3.00
CA MET A 94 4.11 -4.72 3.72
C MET A 94 3.37 -5.31 4.92
N ILE A 95 2.83 -6.53 4.81
CA ILE A 95 2.20 -7.26 5.91
C ILE A 95 3.25 -7.60 6.99
N CYS A 96 4.41 -8.13 6.60
CA CYS A 96 5.49 -8.49 7.53
C CYS A 96 6.07 -7.28 8.29
N THR A 97 6.10 -6.11 7.66
CA THR A 97 6.63 -4.88 8.28
C THR A 97 5.60 -4.12 9.09
N ASN A 98 4.33 -4.57 9.14
CA ASN A 98 3.20 -3.91 9.80
C ASN A 98 3.10 -2.41 9.44
N ALA A 99 3.46 -2.09 8.20
CA ALA A 99 3.45 -0.73 7.70
C ALA A 99 2.01 -0.32 7.40
N ASN A 100 1.34 0.33 8.36
CA ASN A 100 -0.07 0.77 8.28
C ASN A 100 -0.37 1.82 7.18
N GLY A 101 0.60 2.18 6.34
CA GLY A 101 0.40 3.09 5.23
C GLY A 101 0.40 2.31 3.93
N PHE A 102 -0.74 2.26 3.24
CA PHE A 102 -0.73 2.17 1.78
C PHE A 102 0.02 3.41 1.26
N GLN A 103 1.34 3.33 1.22
CA GLN A 103 2.21 4.48 0.99
C GLN A 103 2.07 4.92 -0.48
N THR A 104 2.25 6.21 -0.73
CA THR A 104 2.37 6.79 -2.08
C THR A 104 3.33 6.02 -2.99
N LYS A 105 4.33 5.34 -2.41
CA LYS A 105 5.25 4.43 -3.11
C LYS A 105 4.56 3.20 -3.73
N SER A 106 3.57 2.61 -3.08
CA SER A 106 2.79 1.49 -3.62
C SER A 106 1.91 1.94 -4.80
N LEU A 107 1.35 3.15 -4.73
CA LEU A 107 0.60 3.76 -5.83
C LEU A 107 1.51 4.07 -7.03
N ILE A 108 2.69 4.65 -6.79
CA ILE A 108 3.68 4.93 -7.84
C ILE A 108 4.10 3.64 -8.54
N LEU A 109 4.31 2.56 -7.79
CA LEU A 109 4.65 1.27 -8.38
C LEU A 109 3.50 0.69 -9.21
N ILE A 110 2.26 0.74 -8.72
CA ILE A 110 1.09 0.29 -9.47
C ILE A 110 0.96 1.06 -10.80
N VAL A 111 1.16 2.39 -10.75
CA VAL A 111 1.13 3.25 -11.94
C VAL A 111 2.27 2.91 -12.91
N TYR A 112 3.50 2.75 -12.40
CA TYR A 112 4.65 2.37 -13.22
C TYR A 112 4.45 1.03 -13.93
N LEU A 113 4.00 0.01 -13.19
CA LEU A 113 3.77 -1.32 -13.73
C LEU A 113 2.60 -1.33 -14.74
N PHE A 114 1.57 -0.51 -14.51
CA PHE A 114 0.47 -0.34 -15.46
C PHE A 114 0.95 0.30 -16.78
N LEU A 115 1.76 1.37 -16.71
CA LEU A 115 2.35 2.00 -17.88
C LEU A 115 3.29 1.04 -18.64
N HIS A 116 4.06 0.22 -17.93
CA HIS A 116 4.89 -0.82 -18.54
C HIS A 116 4.04 -1.88 -19.26
N GLY A 117 2.92 -2.31 -18.68
CA GLY A 117 1.99 -3.22 -19.32
C GLY A 117 1.35 -2.65 -20.58
N ILE A 118 1.03 -1.35 -20.60
CA ILE A 118 0.57 -0.64 -21.80
C ILE A 118 1.67 -0.65 -22.88
N TYR A 119 2.91 -0.33 -22.50
CA TYR A 119 4.03 -0.28 -23.43
C TYR A 119 4.29 -1.64 -24.11
N GLU A 120 4.35 -2.72 -23.33
CA GLU A 120 4.51 -4.09 -23.86
C GLU A 120 3.34 -4.49 -24.78
N SER A 121 2.11 -4.20 -24.38
CA SER A 121 0.91 -4.48 -25.19
C SER A 121 0.95 -3.72 -26.53
N PHE A 122 1.44 -2.48 -26.51
CA PHE A 122 1.58 -1.65 -27.69
C PHE A 122 2.70 -2.14 -28.62
N GLU A 123 3.85 -2.53 -28.07
CA GLU A 123 4.94 -3.16 -28.82
C GLU A 123 4.49 -4.45 -29.51
N HIS A 124 3.75 -5.32 -28.81
CA HIS A 124 3.17 -6.53 -29.38
C HIS A 124 2.14 -6.23 -30.47
N PHE A 125 1.32 -5.21 -30.29
CA PHE A 125 0.39 -4.74 -31.33
C PHE A 125 1.13 -4.30 -32.59
N LEU A 126 2.17 -3.48 -32.46
CA LEU A 126 2.97 -3.02 -33.60
C LEU A 126 3.61 -4.20 -34.34
N LYS A 127 4.23 -5.14 -33.60
CA LYS A 127 4.84 -6.36 -34.18
C LYS A 127 3.80 -7.20 -34.93
N GLY A 128 2.62 -7.43 -34.35
CA GLY A 128 1.54 -8.16 -35.00
C GLY A 128 1.00 -7.44 -36.25
N PHE A 129 0.88 -6.12 -36.19
CA PHE A 129 0.48 -5.29 -37.33
C PHE A 129 1.49 -5.39 -38.49
N PHE A 130 2.79 -5.25 -38.20
CA PHE A 130 3.84 -5.33 -39.22
C PHE A 130 3.99 -6.74 -39.80
N LEU A 131 3.88 -7.79 -38.97
CA LEU A 131 3.94 -9.18 -39.45
C LEU A 131 2.76 -9.49 -40.39
N ASN A 132 1.56 -8.99 -40.06
CA ASN A 132 0.39 -9.14 -40.91
C ASN A 132 0.53 -8.34 -42.20
N ALA A 133 1.09 -7.12 -42.15
CA ALA A 133 1.38 -6.32 -43.34
C ALA A 133 2.36 -7.03 -44.30
N GLN A 134 3.36 -7.74 -43.78
CA GLN A 134 4.30 -8.53 -44.60
C GLN A 134 3.66 -9.80 -45.20
N LEU A 135 2.70 -10.42 -44.52
CA LEU A 135 1.98 -11.62 -44.99
C LEU A 135 0.85 -11.30 -45.99
N GLN A 136 0.59 -10.03 -46.33
CA GLN A 136 -0.38 -9.67 -47.37
C GLN A 136 0.11 -9.92 -48.81
N GLY A 137 1.37 -10.37 -49.00
CA GLY A 137 1.93 -10.66 -50.31
C GLY A 137 1.63 -12.04 -50.89
N GLU A 138 1.04 -12.97 -50.13
CA GLU A 138 0.79 -14.34 -50.59
C GLU A 138 -0.63 -14.78 -50.21
N ASP A 139 -1.49 -14.77 -51.24
CA ASP A 139 -2.86 -15.22 -51.43
C ASP A 139 -3.87 -15.36 -50.27
N SER A 140 -5.06 -14.84 -50.58
CA SER A 140 -6.25 -14.68 -49.77
C SER A 140 -6.95 -15.97 -49.34
N VAL A 141 -7.27 -16.08 -48.05
CA VAL A 141 -8.63 -16.42 -47.61
C VAL A 141 -8.98 -15.51 -46.43
N ILE A 142 -10.11 -14.80 -46.52
CA ILE A 142 -10.51 -13.66 -45.69
C ILE A 142 -10.81 -14.02 -44.22
N GLU A 143 -10.68 -15.29 -43.82
CA GLU A 143 -11.03 -15.76 -42.47
C GLU A 143 -10.00 -15.46 -41.36
N SER A 144 -8.69 -15.43 -41.63
CA SER A 144 -7.70 -15.21 -40.55
C SER A 144 -7.44 -13.73 -40.24
N LYS A 145 -7.45 -12.86 -41.27
CA LYS A 145 -7.16 -11.43 -41.12
C LYS A 145 -8.22 -10.73 -40.29
N LEU A 146 -9.50 -11.00 -40.54
CA LEU A 146 -10.60 -10.39 -39.80
C LEU A 146 -10.58 -10.78 -38.32
N ILE A 147 -10.38 -12.06 -38.00
CA ILE A 147 -10.31 -12.55 -36.62
C ILE A 147 -9.12 -11.92 -35.89
N HIS A 148 -7.96 -11.82 -36.57
CA HIS A 148 -6.79 -11.14 -36.02
C HIS A 148 -7.09 -9.66 -35.72
N TYR A 149 -7.70 -8.91 -36.65
CA TYR A 149 -8.06 -7.51 -36.42
C TYR A 149 -9.08 -7.35 -35.29
N VAL A 150 -10.14 -8.16 -35.26
CA VAL A 150 -11.15 -8.14 -34.20
C VAL A 150 -10.52 -8.42 -32.83
N ARG A 151 -9.63 -9.43 -32.72
CA ARG A 151 -8.88 -9.73 -31.49
C ARG A 151 -8.04 -8.54 -31.05
N MET A 152 -7.33 -7.90 -31.97
CA MET A 152 -6.50 -6.72 -31.66
C MET A 152 -7.32 -5.50 -31.24
N THR A 153 -8.48 -5.26 -31.87
CA THR A 153 -9.38 -4.18 -31.47
C THR A 153 -9.95 -4.40 -30.07
N ILE A 154 -10.32 -5.64 -29.73
CA ILE A 154 -10.83 -5.98 -28.39
C ILE A 154 -9.74 -5.74 -27.32
N LEU A 155 -8.50 -6.18 -27.57
CA LEU A 155 -7.39 -5.95 -26.63
C LEU A 155 -7.12 -4.46 -26.43
N PHE A 156 -7.16 -3.67 -27.51
CA PHE A 156 -7.01 -2.21 -27.44
C PHE A 156 -8.10 -1.54 -26.60
N ILE A 157 -9.36 -1.95 -26.77
CA ILE A 157 -10.49 -1.44 -25.98
C ILE A 157 -10.33 -1.80 -24.49
N ILE A 158 -9.91 -3.03 -24.17
CA ILE A 158 -9.67 -3.46 -22.77
C ILE A 158 -8.58 -2.60 -22.13
N VAL A 159 -7.49 -2.31 -22.85
CA VAL A 159 -6.41 -1.44 -22.36
C VAL A 159 -6.92 -0.01 -22.10
N ILE A 160 -7.72 0.55 -23.00
CA ILE A 160 -8.34 1.89 -22.83
C ILE A 160 -9.24 1.91 -21.59
N ILE A 161 -10.08 0.89 -21.40
CA ILE A 161 -10.97 0.78 -20.24
C ILE A 161 -10.15 0.68 -18.95
N GLY A 162 -9.09 -0.15 -18.95
CA GLY A 162 -8.18 -0.26 -17.82
C GLY A 162 -7.51 1.07 -17.47
N PHE A 163 -7.11 1.85 -18.48
CA PHE A 163 -6.50 3.16 -18.29
C PHE A 163 -7.48 4.14 -17.67
N PHE A 164 -8.73 4.16 -18.17
CA PHE A 164 -9.77 5.01 -17.63
C PHE A 164 -10.13 4.66 -16.18
N MET A 165 -10.22 3.37 -15.85
CA MET A 165 -10.46 2.90 -14.48
C MET A 165 -9.32 3.31 -13.53
N LEU A 166 -8.07 3.21 -13.98
CA LEU A 166 -6.91 3.67 -13.19
C LEU A 166 -6.93 5.19 -12.99
N LEU A 167 -7.27 5.97 -14.02
CA LEU A 167 -7.45 7.41 -13.93
C LEU A 167 -8.53 7.78 -12.91
N LEU A 168 -9.66 7.07 -12.92
CA LEU A 168 -10.75 7.26 -11.95
C LEU A 168 -10.31 6.92 -10.52
N ILE A 169 -9.52 5.86 -10.32
CA ILE A 169 -8.97 5.51 -9.00
C ILE A 169 -8.01 6.59 -8.51
N ILE A 170 -7.14 7.10 -9.38
CA ILE A 170 -6.23 8.20 -9.05
C ILE A 170 -7.03 9.45 -8.70
N LEU A 171 -8.04 9.80 -9.50
CA LEU A 171 -8.89 10.96 -9.24
C LEU A 171 -9.65 10.79 -7.92
N ALA A 172 -10.22 9.62 -7.65
CA ALA A 172 -10.88 9.32 -6.38
C ALA A 172 -9.92 9.42 -5.19
N PHE A 173 -8.66 8.99 -5.36
CA PHE A 173 -7.62 9.14 -4.33
C PHE A 173 -7.24 10.61 -4.11
N LEU A 174 -7.09 11.40 -5.19
CA LEU A 174 -6.83 12.84 -5.13
C LEU A 174 -8.00 13.60 -4.51
N ILE A 175 -9.24 13.26 -4.85
CA ILE A 175 -10.45 13.82 -4.24
C ILE A 175 -10.52 13.41 -2.78
N THR A 176 -10.25 12.17 -2.42
CA THR A 176 -10.27 11.72 -1.02
C THR A 176 -9.20 12.43 -0.18
N ARG A 177 -7.99 12.62 -0.72
CA ARG A 177 -6.95 13.42 -0.07
C ARG A 177 -7.29 14.91 -0.02
N GLY A 178 -7.82 15.46 -1.10
CA GLY A 178 -8.29 16.85 -1.17
C GLY A 178 -9.46 17.11 -0.23
N TYR A 179 -10.36 16.15 -0.06
CA TYR A 179 -11.48 16.18 0.87
C TYR A 179 -11.00 16.02 2.31
N GLN A 180 -10.01 15.18 2.59
CA GLN A 180 -9.36 15.15 3.90
C GLN A 180 -8.66 16.50 4.22
N PHE A 181 -8.08 17.16 3.21
CA PHE A 181 -7.44 18.47 3.36
C PHE A 181 -8.47 19.61 3.50
N GLY A 182 -9.60 19.55 2.79
CA GLY A 182 -10.68 20.54 2.85
C GLY A 182 -11.61 20.38 4.07
N ASN A 183 -11.89 19.15 4.49
CA ASN A 183 -12.63 18.86 5.73
C ASN A 183 -11.77 19.11 6.98
N SER A 184 -10.44 19.13 6.81
CA SER A 184 -9.53 19.65 7.83
C SER A 184 -9.69 21.16 8.00
N SER A 185 -10.10 21.95 7.00
CA SER A 185 -10.16 23.42 7.13
C SER A 185 -11.26 23.89 8.09
N SER A 186 -12.41 23.20 8.15
CA SER A 186 -13.52 23.54 9.07
C SER A 186 -13.29 23.02 10.50
N SER A 187 -12.57 21.90 10.68
CA SER A 187 -12.20 21.35 11.99
C SER A 187 -10.91 21.97 12.56
N PHE A 188 -9.93 22.33 11.71
CA PHE A 188 -8.66 22.95 12.12
C PHE A 188 -8.84 24.33 12.74
N ALA A 189 -9.81 25.12 12.27
CA ALA A 189 -10.05 26.45 12.84
C ALA A 189 -10.31 26.39 14.35
N ASN A 190 -11.01 25.34 14.82
CA ASN A 190 -11.33 25.15 16.23
C ASN A 190 -10.16 24.57 17.05
N HIS A 191 -9.35 23.70 16.43
CA HIS A 191 -8.17 23.10 17.09
C HIS A 191 -6.97 24.05 17.19
N ASP A 192 -6.74 24.88 16.17
CA ASP A 192 -5.65 25.86 16.17
C ASP A 192 -5.92 27.02 17.14
N ASP A 193 -7.19 27.45 17.30
CA ASP A 193 -7.57 28.42 18.34
C ASP A 193 -7.32 27.87 19.76
N LYS A 194 -7.68 26.60 20.02
CA LYS A 194 -7.39 25.96 21.31
C LYS A 194 -5.89 25.79 21.58
N LEU A 195 -5.09 25.43 20.57
CA LEU A 195 -3.64 25.27 20.71
C LEU A 195 -2.93 26.61 20.98
N ASN A 196 -3.34 27.68 20.30
CA ASN A 196 -2.75 29.02 20.44
C ASN A 196 -2.94 29.64 21.82
N ARG A 197 -4.00 29.22 22.53
CA ARG A 197 -4.29 29.66 23.90
C ARG A 197 -3.50 28.90 24.97
N LEU A 198 -2.80 27.82 24.61
CA LEU A 198 -1.99 27.06 25.56
C LEU A 198 -0.67 27.77 25.84
N ARG A 199 -0.15 27.58 27.06
CA ARG A 199 1.09 28.19 27.51
C ARG A 199 2.29 27.66 26.71
N LYS A 200 2.91 28.55 25.93
CA LYS A 200 4.16 28.29 25.20
C LYS A 200 5.33 28.82 26.03
N VAL A 201 6.34 27.98 26.24
CA VAL A 201 7.55 28.35 26.97
C VAL A 201 8.78 27.91 26.16
N PRO A 202 9.87 28.69 26.17
CA PRO A 202 11.13 28.22 25.63
C PRO A 202 11.65 27.07 26.50
N TYR A 203 12.11 26.00 25.86
CA TYR A 203 12.76 24.91 26.56
C TYR A 203 14.16 25.35 27.02
N SER A 204 14.44 25.06 28.29
CA SER A 204 15.71 25.35 28.94
C SER A 204 16.07 24.20 29.86
N GLU A 205 17.21 23.57 29.62
CA GLU A 205 17.69 22.39 30.37
C GLU A 205 17.79 22.64 31.89
N LEU A 206 17.96 23.90 32.31
CA LEU A 206 18.03 24.31 33.71
C LEU A 206 16.70 24.24 34.49
N PHE A 207 15.56 24.23 33.80
CA PHE A 207 14.23 24.30 34.42
C PHE A 207 13.43 22.99 34.30
N PHE A 208 13.91 22.04 33.51
CA PHE A 208 13.22 20.79 33.18
C PHE A 208 14.14 19.60 33.47
N GLU A 209 14.39 19.32 34.76
CA GLU A 209 15.27 18.24 35.21
C GLU A 209 14.71 16.83 34.91
N GLU A 210 13.38 16.70 34.76
CA GLU A 210 12.69 15.47 34.40
C GLU A 210 11.84 15.69 33.13
N GLY A 211 12.03 14.85 32.10
CA GLY A 211 11.26 14.94 30.84
C GLY A 211 11.99 15.62 29.69
N ARG A 212 13.22 15.17 29.37
CA ARG A 212 14.01 15.69 28.24
C ARG A 212 13.48 15.29 26.86
N ASP A 213 12.58 14.33 26.79
CA ASP A 213 12.05 13.81 25.54
C ASP A 213 10.54 14.05 25.43
N CYS A 214 10.11 14.44 24.24
CA CYS A 214 8.69 14.54 23.94
C CYS A 214 8.09 13.12 23.88
N PRO A 215 7.08 12.77 24.70
CA PRO A 215 6.56 11.40 24.76
C PRO A 215 5.74 11.01 23.52
N VAL A 216 5.50 11.95 22.59
CA VAL A 216 4.78 11.70 21.34
C VAL A 216 5.74 11.29 20.22
N CYS A 217 6.87 11.99 20.07
CA CYS A 217 7.85 11.70 19.01
C CYS A 217 9.11 10.98 19.52
N LEU A 218 9.25 10.80 20.84
CA LEU A 218 10.39 10.18 21.50
C LEU A 218 11.73 10.87 21.18
N SER A 219 11.68 12.15 20.80
CA SER A 219 12.85 12.96 20.47
C SER A 219 13.13 13.95 21.59
N SER A 220 14.41 14.16 21.89
CA SER A 220 14.84 15.13 22.90
C SER A 220 14.53 16.56 22.50
N PHE A 221 14.17 17.38 23.47
CA PHE A 221 13.99 18.82 23.28
C PHE A 221 15.35 19.49 23.09
N GLN A 222 15.44 20.41 22.12
CA GLN A 222 16.65 21.21 21.92
C GLN A 222 16.54 22.53 22.69
N ALA A 223 17.67 23.02 23.20
CA ALA A 223 17.76 24.35 23.79
C ALA A 223 17.23 25.40 22.80
N SER A 224 16.34 26.29 23.26
CA SER A 224 15.59 27.29 22.46
C SER A 224 14.38 26.81 21.65
N GLU A 225 14.03 25.52 21.68
CA GLU A 225 12.75 25.07 21.10
C GLU A 225 11.57 25.60 21.91
N THR A 226 10.49 26.00 21.22
CA THR A 226 9.24 26.34 21.90
C THR A 226 8.44 25.08 22.20
N VAL A 227 8.16 24.87 23.48
CA VAL A 227 7.39 23.73 23.96
C VAL A 227 6.08 24.19 24.61
N ILE A 228 5.11 23.29 24.62
CA ILE A 228 3.80 23.53 25.25
C ILE A 228 3.76 22.79 26.57
N GLU A 229 3.56 23.55 27.65
CA GLU A 229 3.35 23.03 28.99
C GLU A 229 1.84 22.94 29.27
N LEU A 230 1.35 21.74 29.58
CA LEU A 230 -0.06 21.55 29.94
C LEU A 230 -0.32 21.79 31.43
N LYS A 231 -1.44 22.44 31.77
CA LYS A 231 -1.83 22.74 33.17
C LYS A 231 -1.96 21.51 34.08
N CYS A 232 -2.17 20.33 33.50
CA CYS A 232 -2.35 19.09 34.25
C CYS A 232 -1.09 18.61 35.00
N SER A 233 0.11 19.03 34.60
CA SER A 233 1.38 18.83 35.31
C SER A 233 2.48 19.67 34.64
N LYS A 234 3.38 20.26 35.43
CA LYS A 234 4.56 21.00 34.91
C LYS A 234 5.50 20.11 34.07
N PHE A 235 5.41 18.79 34.24
CA PHE A 235 6.21 17.80 33.51
C PHE A 235 5.52 17.29 32.23
N HIS A 236 4.29 17.71 31.95
CA HIS A 236 3.58 17.33 30.72
C HIS A 236 3.85 18.32 29.61
N ILE A 237 5.01 18.16 29.01
CA ILE A 237 5.57 19.05 28.01
C ILE A 237 5.65 18.34 26.66
N PHE A 238 5.33 19.06 25.60
CA PHE A 238 5.29 18.52 24.24
C PHE A 238 5.79 19.55 23.23
N HIS A 239 6.32 19.09 22.10
CA HIS A 239 6.49 19.97 20.94
C HIS A 239 5.12 20.47 20.47
N GLU A 240 5.07 21.73 20.01
CA GLU A 240 3.85 22.32 19.45
C GLU A 240 3.26 21.44 18.34
N ASN A 241 4.09 20.97 17.41
CA ASN A 241 3.68 20.11 16.30
C ASN A 241 3.17 18.74 16.77
N CYS A 242 3.76 18.18 17.83
CA CYS A 242 3.37 16.89 18.40
C CYS A 242 2.00 16.98 19.06
N LEU A 243 1.77 18.02 19.88
CA LEU A 243 0.47 18.23 20.52
C LEU A 243 -0.60 18.63 19.49
N LYS A 244 -0.26 19.43 18.48
CA LYS A 244 -1.15 19.79 17.36
C LYS A 244 -1.63 18.55 16.62
N SER A 245 -0.73 17.62 16.31
CA SER A 245 -1.07 16.36 15.64
C SER A 245 -1.96 15.45 16.51
N TRP A 246 -1.72 15.46 17.82
CA TRP A 246 -2.56 14.75 18.79
C TRP A 246 -3.99 15.30 18.84
N LEU A 247 -4.14 16.63 18.93
CA LEU A 247 -5.45 17.30 18.92
C LEU A 247 -6.20 17.06 17.62
N LYS A 248 -5.51 17.10 16.47
CA LYS A 248 -6.08 16.81 15.14
C LYS A 248 -6.59 15.38 14.99
N SER A 249 -6.09 14.44 15.80
CA SER A 249 -6.56 13.06 15.83
C SER A 249 -7.90 12.90 16.58
N GLY A 250 -8.56 14.00 16.95
CA GLY A 250 -9.85 14.01 17.66
C GLY A 250 -9.73 13.81 19.17
N LYS A 251 -8.52 13.85 19.74
CA LYS A 251 -8.27 13.67 21.17
C LYS A 251 -8.06 15.02 21.83
N ASP A 252 -8.79 15.32 22.90
CA ASP A 252 -8.66 16.57 23.66
C ASP A 252 -8.07 16.37 25.06
N THR A 253 -7.35 15.27 25.25
CA THR A 253 -6.78 14.83 26.52
C THR A 253 -5.26 14.79 26.48
N CYS A 254 -4.59 15.00 27.62
CA CYS A 254 -3.16 14.87 27.76
C CYS A 254 -2.68 13.46 27.33
N PRO A 255 -1.66 13.34 26.45
CA PRO A 255 -1.10 12.05 26.04
C PRO A 255 -0.56 11.19 27.20
N ILE A 256 -0.14 11.82 28.29
CA ILE A 256 0.47 11.13 29.44
C ILE A 256 -0.61 10.68 30.43
N CYS A 257 -1.45 11.60 30.93
CA CYS A 257 -2.40 11.30 32.02
C CYS A 257 -3.87 11.25 31.61
N ARG A 258 -4.19 11.48 30.34
CA ARG A 258 -5.55 11.48 29.77
C ARG A 258 -6.54 12.48 30.41
N LYS A 259 -6.10 13.40 31.27
CA LYS A 259 -6.91 14.55 31.72
C LYS A 259 -7.21 15.47 30.54
N ARG A 260 -8.39 16.10 30.52
CA ARG A 260 -8.73 17.07 29.46
C ARG A 260 -7.73 18.22 29.44
N ILE A 261 -7.39 18.66 28.23
CA ILE A 261 -6.51 19.80 28.01
C ILE A 261 -7.34 21.07 28.23
N GLU A 262 -7.05 21.74 29.34
CA GLU A 262 -7.58 23.04 29.70
C GLU A 262 -6.64 24.14 29.22
N VAL A 263 -7.23 25.15 28.56
CA VAL A 263 -6.56 26.37 28.10
C VAL A 263 -6.46 27.39 29.21
#